data_AF-A0A972VMI8-F1
#
_entry.id   AF-A0A972VMI8-F1
#
_cell.length_a   1.000
_cell.length_b   1.000
_cell.length_c   1.000
_cell.angle_alpha   90.00
_cell.angle_beta   90.00
_cell.angle_gamma   90.00
#
_symmetry.space_group_name_H-M   'P 1'
#
loop_
_entity.id
_entity.type
_entity.pdbx_description
1 polymer ?
#
loop_
_entity_poly.entity_id
_entity_poly.type
_entity_poly.pdbx_seq_one_letter_code
_entity_poly.pdbx_strand_id
1 'polypeptide(L)' 'LPAERDREVTDGVMEADYSIVFDEAENRMHAQNAIMVKLFNK' A
#
# COMPACT_ATOMS: atom_id res chain seq x y z
N LEU A 1 -1.48 3.08 5.37
CA LEU A 1 -1.62 2.16 6.52
C LEU A 1 -0.56 2.50 7.56
N PRO A 2 -0.92 2.69 8.84
CA PRO A 2 -2.25 2.48 9.44
C PRO A 2 -3.28 3.51 8.97
N ALA A 3 -4.56 3.15 8.98
CA ALA A 3 -5.69 4.05 8.73
C ALA A 3 -6.63 3.97 9.93
N GLU A 4 -7.11 5.11 10.42
CA GLU A 4 -8.07 5.16 11.53
C GLU A 4 -9.49 5.09 10.95
N ARG A 5 -10.13 3.93 11.14
CA ARG A 5 -11.50 3.64 10.72
C ARG A 5 -12.48 4.60 11.38
N ASP A 6 -13.48 5.04 10.60
CA ASP A 6 -14.53 5.99 10.98
C ASP A 6 -14.06 7.40 11.39
N ARG A 7 -12.77 7.71 11.18
CA ARG A 7 -12.22 9.06 11.31
C ARG A 7 -11.77 9.63 9.98
N GLU A 8 -10.90 8.89 9.28
CA GLU A 8 -10.32 9.33 8.00
C GLU A 8 -10.86 8.55 6.80
N VAL A 9 -11.34 7.33 7.05
CA VAL A 9 -11.97 6.46 6.05
C VAL A 9 -13.11 5.69 6.70
N THR A 10 -14.20 5.46 5.98
CA THR A 10 -15.30 4.60 6.43
C THR A 10 -14.98 3.14 6.14
N ASP A 11 -15.47 2.23 6.99
CA ASP A 11 -15.28 0.79 6.81
C ASP A 11 -15.80 0.28 5.47
N GLY A 12 -16.97 0.77 5.06
CA GLY A 12 -17.58 0.41 3.78
C GLY A 12 -16.76 0.82 2.55
N VAL A 13 -15.88 1.82 2.65
CA VAL A 13 -14.97 2.22 1.56
C VAL A 13 -13.69 1.40 1.62
N MET A 14 -13.16 1.15 2.82
CA MET A 14 -11.92 0.38 2.99
C MET A 14 -12.05 -1.07 2.52
N GLU A 15 -13.23 -1.67 2.69
CA GLU A 15 -13.55 -3.05 2.31
C GLU A 15 -14.32 -3.16 0.99
N ALA A 16 -14.54 -2.06 0.28
CA ALA A 16 -15.25 -2.08 -0.99
C ALA A 16 -14.47 -2.83 -2.08
N ASP A 17 -15.18 -3.40 -3.06
CA ASP A 17 -14.59 -4.10 -4.21
C ASP A 17 -13.62 -3.23 -5.04
N TYR A 18 -13.76 -1.91 -4.98
CA TYR A 18 -12.88 -0.96 -5.66
C TYR A 18 -11.70 -0.48 -4.80
N SER A 19 -11.60 -0.94 -3.55
CA SER A 19 -10.53 -0.58 -2.62
C SER A 19 -9.22 -1.26 -3.02
N ILE A 20 -8.18 -0.47 -3.25
CA ILE A 20 -6.83 -0.96 -3.63
C ILE A 20 -5.82 -0.85 -2.48
N VAL A 21 -6.30 -0.64 -1.25
CA VAL A 21 -5.44 -0.37 -0.08
C VAL A 21 -4.46 -1.51 0.23
N PHE A 22 -4.86 -2.75 -0.07
CA PHE A 22 -4.01 -3.92 0.11
C PHE A 22 -2.96 -4.05 -1.01
N ASP A 23 -3.34 -3.79 -2.26
CA ASP A 23 -2.39 -3.75 -3.38
C ASP A 23 -1.35 -2.63 -3.21
N GLU A 24 -1.78 -1.45 -2.74
CA GLU A 24 -0.87 -0.36 -2.37
C GLU A 24 0.12 -0.80 -1.27
N ALA A 25 -0.37 -1.59 -0.30
CA ALA A 25 0.45 -2.10 0.78
C ALA A 25 1.50 -3.13 0.32
N GLU A 26 1.12 -4.05 -0.55
CA GLU A 26 2.02 -5.04 -1.16
C GLU A 26 3.08 -4.37 -2.05
N ASN A 27 2.67 -3.38 -2.84
CA ASN A 27 3.55 -2.64 -3.74
C ASN A 27 4.71 -1.94 -3.01
N ARG A 28 4.61 -1.69 -1.70
CA ARG A 28 5.74 -1.19 -0.92
C ARG A 28 6.95 -2.13 -0.96
N MET A 29 6.74 -3.45 -0.87
CA MET A 29 7.85 -4.42 -0.93
C MET A 29 8.48 -4.43 -2.32
N HIS A 30 7.66 -4.46 -3.37
CA HIS A 30 8.14 -4.48 -4.75
C HIS A 30 8.93 -3.22 -5.10
N ALA A 31 8.41 -2.04 -4.72
CA ALA A 31 9.09 -0.77 -4.92
C ALA A 31 10.42 -0.71 -4.16
N GLN A 32 10.44 -1.16 -2.90
CA GLN A 32 11.67 -1.21 -2.10
C GLN A 32 12.71 -2.14 -2.74
N ASN A 33 12.32 -3.34 -3.17
CA ASN A 33 13.23 -4.27 -3.86
C ASN A 33 13.80 -3.66 -5.15
N ALA A 34 12.97 -3.00 -5.96
CA ALA A 34 13.41 -2.33 -7.18
C ALA A 34 14.42 -1.20 -6.89
N ILE A 35 14.17 -0.40 -5.83
CA ILE A 35 15.09 0.64 -5.38
C ILE A 35 16.42 0.03 -4.95
N MET A 36 16.40 -1.04 -4.14
CA MET A 36 17.61 -1.74 -3.69
C MET A 36 18.43 -2.23 -4.90
N VAL A 37 17.80 -2.95 -5.83
CA VAL A 37 18.46 -3.41 -7.07
C VAL A 37 19.05 -2.24 -7.85
N LYS A 38 18.30 -1.14 -8.01
CA LYS A 38 18.76 0.05 -8.74
C LYS A 38 19.98 0.73 -8.09
N LEU A 39 20.04 0.76 -6.76
CA LEU A 39 21.12 1.39 -6.02
C LEU A 39 22.37 0.50 -5.90
N PHE A 40 22.20 -0.81 -5.78
CA PHE A 40 23.30 -1.76 -5.53
C PHE A 40 23.84 -2.44 -6.79
N ASN A 41 23.12 -2.48 -7.93
CA ASN A 41 23.66 -2.97 -9.21
C ASN A 41 24.47 -1.91 -9.98
N LYS A 42 25.39 -1.21 -9.29
CA LYS A 42 26.39 -0.35 -9.94
C LYS A 42 27.67 -1.11 -10.24
#